data_AF-A0A347WHT7-F1
#
_entry.id   AF-A0A347WHT7-F1
#
_cell.length_a   1.000
_cell.length_b   1.000
_cell.length_c   1.000
_cell.angle_alpha   90.00
_cell.angle_beta   90.00
_cell.angle_gamma   90.00
#
_symmetry.space_group_name_H-M   'P 1'
#
loop_
_entity.id
_entity.type
_entity.pdbx_description
1 polymer ?
#
loop_
_entity_poly.entity_id
_entity_poly.type
_entity_poly.pdbx_seq_one_letter_code
_entity_poly.pdbx_strand_id
1 'polypeptide(L)'
;MRQALEYMSDYLEDSQGDIGAIRQKLKQIDDSLKQLQEQALTDYGNQFIQRNDYCVQYSQMRLNQVHILQQMLLPLQNIHLQTEQNTVLARLYYQTAEEFDEQNTGAALLADISVLYRYFQDTVLPKSRQEFESRALLYQLLIQFEHFLQEKYDFFIQHPLNVIIQLMQRTMQPND
;
A
#
# COMPACT_ATOMS: atom_id res chain seq x y z
N MET A 1 5.23 -6.06 1.00
CA MET A 1 4.13 -5.24 1.57
C MET A 1 2.90 -6.07 1.91
N ARG A 2 2.50 -7.07 1.10
CA ARG A 2 1.41 -8.02 1.40
C ARG A 2 1.27 -8.39 2.89
N GLN A 3 2.29 -9.00 3.48
CA GLN A 3 2.27 -9.38 4.89
C GLN A 3 2.06 -8.21 5.89
N ALA A 4 2.54 -7.00 5.57
CA ALA A 4 2.27 -5.84 6.42
C ALA A 4 0.80 -5.41 6.35
N LEU A 5 0.18 -5.52 5.17
CA LEU A 5 -1.25 -5.26 4.97
C LEU A 5 -2.11 -6.29 5.69
N GLU A 6 -1.74 -7.57 5.64
CA GLU A 6 -2.37 -8.65 6.42
C GLU A 6 -2.35 -8.32 7.91
N TYR A 7 -1.18 -7.99 8.47
CA TYR A 7 -1.09 -7.63 9.88
C TYR A 7 -1.90 -6.38 10.25
N MET A 8 -1.98 -5.38 9.36
CA MET A 8 -2.81 -4.20 9.58
C MET A 8 -4.30 -4.53 9.50
N SER A 9 -4.71 -5.46 8.62
CA SER A 9 -6.07 -6.00 8.56
C SER A 9 -6.43 -6.70 9.86
N ASP A 10 -5.59 -7.63 10.32
CA ASP A 10 -5.81 -8.37 11.57
C ASP A 10 -5.95 -7.41 12.75
N TYR A 11 -5.05 -6.41 12.84
CA TYR A 11 -5.11 -5.39 13.89
C TYR A 11 -6.43 -4.61 13.91
N LEU A 12 -6.99 -4.31 12.72
CA LEU A 12 -8.27 -3.62 12.62
C LEU A 12 -9.43 -4.52 13.06
N GLU A 13 -9.38 -5.84 12.84
CA GLU A 13 -10.47 -6.75 13.22
C GLU A 13 -10.53 -7.03 14.72
N ASP A 14 -9.39 -7.26 15.37
CA ASP A 14 -9.37 -7.75 16.76
C ASP A 14 -8.72 -6.79 17.77
N SER A 15 -8.03 -5.74 17.33
CA SER A 15 -7.20 -4.86 18.17
C SER A 15 -6.18 -5.58 19.07
N GLN A 16 -5.87 -6.86 18.79
CA GLN A 16 -4.87 -7.69 19.48
C GLN A 16 -3.61 -7.87 18.65
N GLY A 17 -3.61 -7.48 17.38
CA GLY A 17 -2.41 -7.50 16.54
C GLY A 17 -1.22 -6.75 17.16
N ASP A 18 -0.01 -7.19 16.85
CA ASP A 18 1.21 -6.57 17.35
C ASP A 18 1.66 -5.41 16.43
N ILE A 19 1.38 -4.15 16.83
CA ILE A 19 1.90 -2.95 16.15
C ILE A 19 3.43 -2.98 16.03
N GLY A 20 4.12 -3.56 17.01
CA GLY A 20 5.56 -3.75 16.98
C GLY A 20 6.00 -4.66 15.83
N ALA A 21 5.27 -5.76 15.60
CA ALA A 21 5.51 -6.66 14.47
C ALA A 21 5.27 -5.97 13.12
N ILE A 22 4.19 -5.19 12.98
CA ILE A 22 3.92 -4.39 11.76
C ILE A 22 5.07 -3.41 11.51
N ARG A 23 5.48 -2.66 12.54
CA ARG A 23 6.57 -1.68 12.46
C ARG A 23 7.89 -2.35 12.05
N GLN A 24 8.23 -3.48 12.67
CA GLN A 24 9.43 -4.23 12.33
C GLN A 24 9.38 -4.73 10.88
N LYS A 25 8.22 -5.23 10.43
CA LYS A 25 8.04 -5.69 9.05
C LYS A 25 8.21 -4.56 8.05
N LEU A 26 7.61 -3.40 8.31
CA LEU A 26 7.75 -2.22 7.44
C LEU A 26 9.19 -1.73 7.39
N LYS A 27 9.92 -1.76 8.51
CA LYS A 27 11.36 -1.43 8.54
C LYS A 27 12.19 -2.39 7.68
N GLN A 28 11.96 -3.69 7.79
CA GLN A 28 12.66 -4.68 6.96
C GLN A 28 12.41 -4.44 5.46
N ILE A 29 11.17 -4.13 5.09
CA ILE A 29 10.82 -3.83 3.69
C ILE A 29 11.52 -2.54 3.23
N ASP A 30 11.52 -1.49 4.04
CA ASP A 30 12.22 -0.23 3.76
C ASP A 30 13.73 -0.46 3.51
N ASP A 31 14.39 -1.19 4.40
CA ASP A 31 15.82 -1.50 4.31
C ASP A 31 16.13 -2.29 3.01
N SER A 32 15.31 -3.30 2.68
CA SER A 32 15.46 -4.07 1.44
C SER A 32 15.22 -3.24 0.17
N LEU A 33 14.24 -2.33 0.19
CA LEU A 33 13.95 -1.47 -0.95
C LEU A 33 15.03 -0.42 -1.18
N LYS A 34 15.66 0.11 -0.13
CA LYS A 34 16.81 1.01 -0.24
C LYS A 34 18.00 0.32 -0.91
N GLN A 35 18.30 -0.91 -0.49
CA GLN A 35 19.34 -1.73 -1.13
C GLN A 35 19.02 -2.01 -2.60
N LEU A 36 17.78 -2.35 -2.91
CA LEU A 36 17.32 -2.55 -4.30
C LEU A 36 17.48 -1.27 -5.13
N GLN A 37 17.15 -0.11 -4.56
CA GLN A 37 17.28 1.18 -5.24
C GLN A 37 18.75 1.52 -5.53
N GLU A 38 19.65 1.30 -4.58
CA GLU A 38 21.10 1.50 -4.76
C GLU A 38 21.65 0.61 -5.88
N GLN A 39 21.22 -0.65 -5.93
CA GLN A 39 21.57 -1.58 -7.00
C GLN A 39 21.01 -1.11 -8.34
N ALA A 40 19.72 -0.76 -8.40
CA ALA A 40 19.07 -0.28 -9.62
C ALA A 40 19.75 0.98 -10.18
N LEU A 41 20.19 1.91 -9.33
CA LEU A 41 20.94 3.11 -9.73
C LEU A 41 22.32 2.75 -10.30
N THR A 42 23.01 1.80 -9.68
CA THR A 42 24.31 1.30 -10.15
C THR A 42 24.16 0.65 -11.53
N ASP A 43 23.19 -0.24 -11.68
CA ASP A 43 22.91 -0.93 -12.94
C ASP A 43 22.52 0.04 -14.04
N TYR A 44 21.66 1.01 -13.72
CA TYR A 44 21.29 2.08 -14.66
C TYR A 44 22.51 2.90 -15.12
N GLY A 45 23.43 3.23 -14.22
CA GLY A 45 24.69 3.90 -14.56
C GLY A 45 25.58 3.10 -15.52
N ASN A 46 25.49 1.77 -15.46
CA ASN A 46 26.27 0.84 -16.28
C ASN A 46 25.62 0.51 -17.64
N GLN A 47 24.41 1.00 -17.93
CA GLN A 47 23.71 0.75 -19.20
C GLN A 47 24.25 1.62 -20.34
N PHE A 48 24.84 0.98 -21.36
CA PHE A 48 25.49 1.66 -22.50
C PHE A 48 24.62 1.83 -23.75
N ILE A 49 23.62 0.96 -24.01
CA ILE A 49 22.91 0.91 -25.31
C ILE A 49 21.41 1.24 -25.19
N GLN A 50 20.72 0.73 -24.16
CA GLN A 50 19.33 1.05 -23.87
C GLN A 50 19.20 1.36 -22.39
N ARG A 51 19.08 2.65 -22.07
CA ARG A 51 18.84 3.09 -20.69
C ARG A 51 17.39 2.84 -20.32
N ASN A 52 17.15 1.91 -19.41
CA ASN A 52 15.86 1.61 -18.81
C ASN A 52 15.96 1.89 -17.30
N ASP A 53 15.26 2.92 -16.85
CA ASP A 53 15.19 3.33 -15.45
C ASP A 53 14.03 2.67 -14.69
N TYR A 54 13.34 1.68 -15.27
CA TYR A 54 12.19 1.00 -14.65
C TYR A 54 12.46 0.57 -13.21
N CYS A 55 13.54 -0.16 -12.95
CA CYS A 55 13.87 -0.62 -11.60
C CYS A 55 14.10 0.55 -10.63
N VAL A 56 14.68 1.65 -11.11
CA VAL A 56 14.88 2.88 -10.31
C VAL A 56 13.52 3.49 -9.94
N GLN A 57 12.66 3.73 -10.93
CA GLN A 57 11.35 4.34 -10.71
C GLN A 57 10.43 3.44 -9.87
N TYR A 58 10.45 2.13 -10.13
CA TYR A 58 9.68 1.14 -9.38
C TYR A 58 10.11 1.07 -7.92
N SER A 59 11.43 1.00 -7.66
CA SER A 59 11.94 0.99 -6.29
C SER A 59 11.59 2.27 -5.52
N GLN A 60 11.64 3.43 -6.18
CA GLN A 60 11.20 4.70 -5.60
C GLN A 60 9.71 4.73 -5.25
N MET A 61 8.83 4.29 -6.16
CA MET A 61 7.39 4.17 -5.88
C MET A 61 7.13 3.26 -4.69
N ARG A 62 7.82 2.11 -4.60
CA ARG A 62 7.69 1.21 -3.45
C ARG A 62 8.20 1.83 -2.14
N LEU A 63 9.27 2.63 -2.16
CA LEU A 63 9.73 3.35 -0.97
C LEU A 63 8.67 4.36 -0.48
N ASN A 64 8.05 5.11 -1.40
CA ASN A 64 6.95 6.02 -1.06
C ASN A 64 5.78 5.25 -0.41
N GLN A 65 5.40 4.12 -1.00
CA GLN A 65 4.37 3.25 -0.43
C GLN A 65 4.69 2.76 0.99
N VAL A 66 5.94 2.35 1.26
CA VAL A 66 6.33 1.96 2.64
C VAL A 66 6.22 3.16 3.58
N HIS A 67 6.63 4.35 3.15
CA HIS A 67 6.54 5.55 3.97
C HIS A 67 5.09 5.86 4.36
N ILE A 68 4.15 5.75 3.42
CA ILE A 68 2.72 5.94 3.70
C ILE A 68 2.23 4.90 4.72
N LEU A 69 2.57 3.61 4.54
CA LEU A 69 2.20 2.56 5.50
C LEU A 69 2.79 2.82 6.90
N GLN A 70 3.99 3.39 7.00
CA GLN A 70 4.59 3.79 8.28
C GLN A 70 3.81 4.94 8.93
N GLN A 71 3.37 5.94 8.15
CA GLN A 71 2.56 7.05 8.64
C GLN A 71 1.20 6.58 9.16
N MET A 72 0.62 5.55 8.54
CA MET A 72 -0.64 4.94 8.95
C MET A 72 -0.58 4.25 10.32
N LEU A 73 0.60 3.89 10.84
CA LEU A 73 0.71 3.27 12.16
C LEU A 73 0.23 4.18 13.29
N LEU A 74 0.39 5.50 13.15
CA LEU A 74 -0.01 6.46 14.17
C LEU A 74 -1.53 6.51 14.38
N PRO A 75 -2.38 6.73 13.36
CA PRO A 75 -3.82 6.63 13.57
C PRO A 75 -4.24 5.20 13.93
N LEU A 76 -3.61 4.17 13.38
CA LEU A 76 -3.94 2.76 13.66
C LEU A 76 -3.86 2.43 15.16
N GLN A 77 -2.76 2.78 15.83
CA GLN A 77 -2.57 2.48 17.26
C GLN A 77 -3.47 3.29 18.21
N ASN A 78 -4.13 4.35 17.71
CA ASN A 78 -5.00 5.22 18.49
C ASN A 78 -6.51 4.88 18.31
N ILE A 79 -6.83 3.83 17.55
CA ILE A 79 -8.21 3.36 17.41
C ILE A 79 -8.55 2.52 18.65
N HIS A 80 -9.35 3.11 19.55
CA HIS A 80 -9.69 2.49 20.84
C HIS A 80 -11.10 1.91 20.91
N LEU A 81 -11.93 2.13 19.88
CA LEU A 81 -13.28 1.60 19.82
C LEU A 81 -13.47 0.85 18.51
N GLN A 82 -13.81 -0.43 18.64
CA GLN A 82 -14.22 -1.27 17.53
C GLN A 82 -15.63 -0.89 17.08
N THR A 83 -15.75 -0.58 15.79
CA THR A 83 -16.97 -0.19 15.10
C THR A 83 -17.11 -1.03 13.82
N GLU A 84 -18.28 -1.03 13.18
CA GLU A 84 -18.46 -1.74 11.90
C GLU A 84 -17.48 -1.22 10.82
N GLN A 85 -17.12 0.06 10.87
CA GLN A 85 -16.17 0.68 9.95
C GLN A 85 -14.77 0.03 10.03
N ASN A 86 -14.37 -0.51 11.19
CA ASN A 86 -13.11 -1.24 11.35
C ASN A 86 -13.10 -2.47 10.45
N THR A 87 -14.16 -3.29 10.52
CA THR A 87 -14.28 -4.52 9.73
C THR A 87 -14.29 -4.24 8.24
N VAL A 88 -14.97 -3.18 7.80
CA VAL A 88 -14.99 -2.86 6.36
C VAL A 88 -13.60 -2.41 5.87
N LEU A 89 -12.88 -1.62 6.66
CA LEU A 89 -11.52 -1.20 6.30
C LEU A 89 -10.51 -2.37 6.36
N ALA A 90 -10.65 -3.26 7.34
CA ALA A 90 -9.83 -4.48 7.44
C ALA A 90 -9.96 -5.34 6.17
N ARG A 91 -11.20 -5.58 5.71
CA ARG A 91 -11.45 -6.34 4.48
C ARG A 91 -10.77 -5.72 3.26
N LEU A 92 -10.80 -4.39 3.12
CA LEU A 92 -10.11 -3.70 2.04
C LEU A 92 -8.59 -3.95 2.09
N TYR A 93 -7.98 -3.95 3.27
CA TYR A 93 -6.56 -4.20 3.43
C TYR A 93 -6.21 -5.66 3.11
N TYR A 94 -7.03 -6.60 3.57
CA TYR A 94 -6.89 -8.01 3.24
C TYR A 94 -7.02 -8.27 1.73
N GLN A 95 -8.06 -7.74 1.08
CA GLN A 95 -8.24 -7.84 -0.36
C GLN A 95 -7.06 -7.25 -1.13
N THR A 96 -6.58 -6.08 -0.70
CA THR A 96 -5.39 -5.46 -1.30
C THR A 96 -4.15 -6.33 -1.13
N ALA A 97 -4.00 -7.04 -0.01
CA ALA A 97 -2.88 -7.95 0.24
C ALA A 97 -2.92 -9.14 -0.72
N GLU A 98 -4.09 -9.76 -0.89
CA GLU A 98 -4.32 -10.88 -1.82
C GLU A 98 -4.05 -10.49 -3.27
N GLU A 99 -4.51 -9.30 -3.68
CA GLU A 99 -4.33 -8.77 -5.03
C GLU A 99 -2.97 -8.05 -5.23
N PHE A 100 -2.11 -8.05 -4.21
CA PHE A 100 -0.85 -7.33 -4.23
C PHE A 100 0.13 -7.98 -5.20
N ASP A 101 0.10 -7.53 -6.45
CA ASP A 101 0.96 -7.99 -7.53
C ASP A 101 1.69 -6.84 -8.23
N GLU A 102 2.81 -7.12 -8.90
CA GLU A 102 3.55 -6.13 -9.70
C GLU A 102 2.78 -5.71 -10.96
N GLN A 103 1.90 -6.53 -11.51
CA GLN A 103 1.20 -6.26 -12.78
C GLN A 103 -0.19 -5.64 -12.58
N ASN A 104 -0.74 -5.72 -11.37
CA ASN A 104 -2.03 -5.12 -11.04
C ASN A 104 -1.86 -3.60 -10.83
N THR A 105 -2.57 -2.75 -11.58
CA THR A 105 -2.46 -1.29 -11.43
C THR A 105 -3.08 -0.75 -10.13
N GLY A 106 -3.93 -1.52 -9.45
CA GLY A 106 -4.70 -1.09 -8.29
C GLY A 106 -5.98 -0.32 -8.63
N ALA A 107 -6.33 -0.19 -9.91
CA ALA A 107 -7.49 0.59 -10.36
C ALA A 107 -8.83 0.08 -9.79
N ALA A 108 -9.00 -1.24 -9.68
CA ALA A 108 -10.19 -1.84 -9.08
C ALA A 108 -10.30 -1.48 -7.59
N LEU A 109 -9.20 -1.60 -6.84
CA LEU A 109 -9.14 -1.25 -5.41
C LEU A 109 -9.39 0.25 -5.16
N LEU A 110 -8.95 1.14 -6.06
CA LEU A 110 -9.28 2.57 -5.99
C LEU A 110 -10.78 2.82 -6.21
N ALA A 111 -11.43 2.04 -7.09
CA ALA A 111 -12.89 2.09 -7.25
C ALA A 111 -13.60 1.62 -5.97
N ASP A 112 -13.10 0.58 -5.30
CA ASP A 112 -13.64 0.09 -4.03
C ASP A 112 -13.50 1.14 -2.91
N ILE A 113 -12.38 1.88 -2.86
CA ILE A 113 -12.22 3.03 -1.95
C ILE A 113 -13.30 4.09 -2.17
N SER A 114 -13.65 4.37 -3.42
CA SER A 114 -14.72 5.33 -3.75
C SER A 114 -16.11 4.87 -3.26
N VAL A 115 -16.34 3.56 -3.21
CA VAL A 115 -17.54 2.98 -2.56
C VAL A 115 -17.44 3.15 -1.04
N LEU A 116 -16.27 2.89 -0.47
CA LEU A 116 -16.05 2.97 0.97
C LEU A 116 -16.21 4.39 1.51
N TYR A 117 -15.78 5.42 0.79
CA TYR A 117 -16.05 6.81 1.14
C TYR A 117 -17.54 7.11 1.29
N ARG A 118 -18.37 6.63 0.35
CA ARG A 118 -19.82 6.78 0.43
C ARG A 118 -20.41 6.03 1.61
N TYR A 119 -19.94 4.81 1.87
CA TYR A 119 -20.35 4.05 3.05
C TYR A 119 -20.07 4.83 4.35
N PHE A 120 -18.89 5.42 4.52
CA PHE A 120 -18.59 6.24 5.70
C PHE A 120 -19.51 7.47 5.82
N GLN A 121 -19.83 8.13 4.70
CA GLN A 121 -20.69 9.31 4.67
C GLN A 121 -22.16 9.01 4.97
N ASP A 122 -22.66 7.86 4.51
CA ASP A 122 -24.07 7.47 4.64
C ASP A 122 -24.40 6.79 5.99
N THR A 123 -23.38 6.49 6.81
CA THR A 123 -23.59 5.89 8.13
C THR A 123 -24.25 6.85 9.12
N VAL A 124 -25.00 6.30 10.08
CA VAL A 124 -25.64 7.08 11.14
C VAL A 124 -24.60 7.93 11.89
N LEU A 125 -24.95 9.15 12.25
CA LEU A 125 -24.06 10.03 13.02
C LEU A 125 -23.57 9.34 14.31
N PRO A 126 -22.31 9.58 14.72
CA PRO A 126 -21.77 9.00 15.93
C PRO A 126 -22.60 9.46 17.14
N LYS A 127 -22.96 8.51 17.99
CA LYS A 127 -23.78 8.73 19.20
C LYS A 127 -22.94 9.19 20.38
N SER A 128 -21.62 9.06 20.28
CA SER A 128 -20.67 9.45 21.32
C SER A 128 -19.42 10.08 20.73
N ARG A 129 -18.69 10.83 21.57
CA ARG A 129 -17.39 11.39 21.21
C ARG A 129 -16.36 10.31 20.87
N GLN A 130 -16.34 9.21 21.63
CA GLN A 130 -15.42 8.09 21.39
C GLN A 130 -15.66 7.44 20.03
N GLU A 131 -16.93 7.29 19.64
CA GLU A 131 -17.31 6.80 18.31
C GLU A 131 -16.90 7.77 17.21
N PHE A 132 -17.09 9.07 17.41
CA PHE A 132 -16.61 10.10 16.49
C PHE A 132 -15.09 10.06 16.31
N GLU A 133 -14.32 10.00 17.40
CA GLU A 133 -12.86 9.95 17.36
C GLU A 133 -12.34 8.69 16.65
N SER A 134 -12.92 7.51 16.96
CA SER A 134 -12.56 6.26 16.27
C SER A 134 -12.85 6.33 14.77
N ARG A 135 -14.05 6.80 14.38
CA ARG A 135 -14.42 6.93 12.96
C ARG A 135 -13.58 7.96 12.21
N ALA A 136 -13.18 9.04 12.87
CA ALA A 136 -12.28 10.03 12.28
C ALA A 136 -10.89 9.42 11.98
N LEU A 137 -10.35 8.61 12.88
CA LEU A 137 -9.09 7.89 12.66
C LEU A 137 -9.20 6.85 11.53
N LEU A 138 -10.31 6.12 11.46
CA LEU A 138 -10.57 5.17 10.36
C LEU A 138 -10.71 5.89 9.02
N TYR A 139 -11.35 7.05 8.99
CA TYR A 139 -11.44 7.88 7.79
C TYR A 139 -10.06 8.42 7.36
N GLN A 140 -9.24 8.84 8.33
CA GLN A 140 -7.85 9.23 8.08
C GLN A 140 -7.06 8.06 7.49
N LEU A 141 -7.21 6.84 8.02
CA LEU A 141 -6.59 5.64 7.47
C LEU A 141 -7.05 5.39 6.03
N LEU A 142 -8.35 5.52 5.73
CA LEU A 142 -8.87 5.38 4.37
C LEU A 142 -8.22 6.36 3.39
N ILE A 143 -8.06 7.63 3.76
CA ILE A 143 -7.35 8.63 2.94
C ILE A 143 -5.89 8.23 2.69
N GLN A 144 -5.17 7.83 3.74
CA GLN A 144 -3.78 7.41 3.57
C GLN A 144 -3.67 6.15 2.71
N PHE A 145 -4.64 5.25 2.83
CA PHE A 145 -4.67 4.04 2.03
C PHE A 145 -4.99 4.31 0.55
N GLU A 146 -5.85 5.29 0.28
CA GLU A 146 -6.06 5.79 -1.08
C GLU A 146 -4.74 6.30 -1.67
N HIS A 147 -4.01 7.16 -0.94
CA HIS A 147 -2.70 7.65 -1.38
C HIS A 147 -1.71 6.50 -1.63
N PHE A 148 -1.70 5.48 -0.77
CA PHE A 148 -0.86 4.28 -0.96
C PHE A 148 -1.15 3.58 -2.29
N LEU A 149 -2.41 3.44 -2.69
CA LEU A 149 -2.79 2.86 -3.98
C LEU A 149 -2.54 3.81 -5.15
N GLN A 150 -2.75 5.11 -4.97
CA GLN A 150 -2.49 6.14 -5.97
C GLN A 150 -1.02 6.17 -6.39
N GLU A 151 -0.07 6.03 -5.46
CA GLU A 151 1.37 5.94 -5.80
C GLU A 151 1.66 4.83 -6.83
N LYS A 152 0.97 3.69 -6.69
CA LYS A 152 1.09 2.58 -7.63
C LYS A 152 0.42 2.90 -8.96
N TYR A 153 -0.81 3.41 -8.90
CA TYR A 153 -1.58 3.74 -10.08
C TYR A 153 -0.88 4.78 -10.95
N ASP A 154 -0.39 5.87 -10.35
CA ASP A 154 0.31 6.94 -11.02
C ASP A 154 1.60 6.45 -11.70
N PHE A 155 2.33 5.53 -11.06
CA PHE A 155 3.48 4.89 -11.67
C PHE A 155 3.13 4.18 -12.98
N PHE A 156 2.02 3.43 -13.04
CA PHE A 156 1.59 2.76 -14.29
C PHE A 156 1.18 3.73 -15.38
N ILE A 157 0.55 4.86 -15.00
CA ILE A 157 0.13 5.89 -15.95
C ILE A 157 1.32 6.67 -16.50
N GLN A 158 2.32 6.97 -15.67
CA GLN A 158 3.49 7.76 -16.05
C GLN A 158 4.56 6.94 -16.79
N HIS A 159 4.64 5.62 -16.53
CA HIS A 159 5.68 4.74 -17.09
C HIS A 159 5.14 3.56 -17.93
N PRO A 160 4.20 3.77 -18.87
CA PRO A 160 3.57 2.67 -19.59
C PRO A 160 4.55 1.88 -20.46
N LEU A 161 5.49 2.57 -21.12
CA LEU A 161 6.51 1.93 -21.97
C LEU A 161 7.52 1.12 -21.15
N ASN A 162 7.93 1.63 -19.99
CA ASN A 162 8.89 0.93 -19.12
C ASN A 162 8.27 -0.37 -18.58
N VAL A 163 7.00 -0.34 -18.20
CA VAL A 163 6.24 -1.53 -17.79
C VAL A 163 6.16 -2.54 -18.93
N ILE A 164 5.81 -2.11 -20.14
CA ILE A 164 5.73 -2.99 -21.31
C ILE A 164 7.10 -3.61 -21.63
N ILE A 165 8.18 -2.81 -21.62
CA ILE A 165 9.55 -3.29 -21.85
C ILE A 165 9.96 -4.32 -20.79
N GLN A 166 9.68 -4.07 -19.52
CA GLN A 166 9.97 -5.01 -18.44
C GLN A 166 9.21 -6.33 -18.60
N LEU A 167 7.93 -6.28 -18.98
CA LEU A 167 7.12 -7.47 -19.23
C LEU A 167 7.65 -8.26 -20.44
N MET A 168 7.99 -7.58 -21.53
CA MET A 168 8.59 -8.22 -22.71
C MET A 168 9.91 -8.92 -22.36
N GLN A 169 10.80 -8.26 -21.60
CA GLN A 169 12.08 -8.84 -21.17
C GLN A 169 11.88 -10.10 -20.32
N ARG A 170 10.88 -10.13 -19.43
CA ARG A 170 10.57 -11.32 -18.62
C ARG A 170 9.99 -12.47 -19.45
N THR A 171 9.17 -12.19 -20.46
CA THR A 171 8.64 -13.24 -21.35
C THR A 171 9.69 -13.82 -22.30
N MET A 172 10.81 -13.14 -22.49
CA MET A 172 11.91 -13.54 -23.38
C MET A 172 13.07 -14.23 -22.67
N GLN A 173 13.08 -14.27 -21.32
CA GLN A 173 14.02 -15.12 -20.58
C GLN A 173 13.43 -16.54 -20.49
N PRO A 174 14.15 -17.59 -20.92
CA PRO A 174 13.71 -18.96 -20.67
C PRO A 174 13.64 -19.18 -19.16
N ASN A 175 12.60 -19.87 -18.68
CA ASN A 175 12.59 -20.40 -17.32
C ASN A 175 13.76 -21.39 -17.19
N ASP A 176 14.86 -20.96 -16.56
CA ASP A 176 15.89 -21.84 -16.02
C ASP A 176 15.42 -22.47 -14.70
#